data_AF-A0A645J1W8-F1
#
_entry.id   AF-A0A645J1W8-F1
#
_cell.length_a   1.000
_cell.length_b   1.000
_cell.length_c   1.000
_cell.angle_alpha   90.00
_cell.angle_beta   90.00
_cell.angle_gamma   90.00
#
_symmetry.space_group_name_H-M   'P 1'
#
loop_
_entity.id
_entity.type
_entity.pdbx_description
1 polymer ?
#
loop_
_entity_poly.entity_id
_entity_poly.type
_entity_poly.pdbx_seq_one_letter_code
_entity_poly.pdbx_strand_id
1 'polypeptide(L)'
;MVQHAINVVKGESELLKLSDVMKAYGKFTPGAAWNGSFYSDTTTGVRAKNHILIYQDTYIMGKGFMGTPSVTIPDKYFLIK
;
A
#
# COMPACT_ATOMS: atom_id res chain seq x y z
N MET A 1 2.82 -8.88 -5.30
CA MET A 1 3.96 -9.34 -4.47
C MET A 1 5.05 -10.07 -5.26
N VAL A 2 4.77 -11.13 -6.03
CA VAL A 2 5.81 -11.90 -6.76
C VAL A 2 6.68 -11.02 -7.66
N GLN A 3 6.07 -10.08 -8.40
CA GLN A 3 6.82 -9.16 -9.26
C GLN A 3 7.78 -8.25 -8.49
N HIS A 4 7.41 -7.80 -7.30
CA HIS A 4 8.30 -6.98 -6.46
C HIS A 4 9.56 -7.78 -6.09
N ALA A 5 9.39 -9.04 -5.67
CA ALA A 5 10.50 -9.92 -5.35
C ALA A 5 11.43 -10.15 -6.56
N ILE A 6 10.86 -10.37 -7.75
CA ILE A 6 11.63 -10.49 -8.99
C ILE A 6 12.44 -9.21 -9.27
N ASN A 7 11.82 -8.03 -9.13
CA ASN A 7 12.51 -6.76 -9.37
C ASN A 7 13.63 -6.51 -8.38
N VAL A 8 13.45 -6.87 -7.10
CA VAL A 8 14.51 -6.75 -6.08
C VAL A 8 15.70 -7.62 -6.44
N VAL A 9 15.48 -8.87 -6.85
CA VAL A 9 16.57 -9.77 -7.28
C VAL A 9 17.31 -9.22 -8.51
N LYS A 10 16.61 -8.50 -9.39
CA LYS A 10 17.19 -7.85 -10.57
C LYS A 10 17.84 -6.49 -10.29
N GLY A 11 17.72 -5.95 -9.08
CA GLY A 11 18.20 -4.60 -8.73
C GLY A 11 17.32 -3.46 -9.26
N GLU A 12 16.10 -3.74 -9.71
CA GLU A 12 15.14 -2.79 -10.28
C GLU A 12 14.17 -2.21 -9.22
N SER A 13 14.21 -2.73 -7.98
CA SER A 13 13.36 -2.28 -6.88
C SER A 13 14.07 -2.45 -5.54
N GLU A 14 13.79 -1.54 -4.61
CA GLU A 14 14.31 -1.63 -3.24
C GLU A 14 13.36 -2.47 -2.37
N LEU A 15 13.91 -3.42 -1.60
CA LEU A 15 13.13 -4.42 -0.84
C LEU A 15 12.04 -3.80 0.05
N LEU A 16 12.39 -2.73 0.77
CA LEU A 16 11.53 -2.09 1.77
C LEU A 16 10.95 -0.75 1.28
N LYS A 17 11.00 -0.47 -0.02
CA LYS A 17 10.48 0.79 -0.55
C LYS A 17 9.02 0.64 -0.97
N LEU A 18 8.14 1.33 -0.24
CA LEU A 18 6.71 1.25 -0.45
C LEU A 18 6.28 1.59 -1.88
N SER A 19 6.89 2.61 -2.49
CA SER A 19 6.56 3.00 -3.87
C SER A 19 6.83 1.89 -4.88
N ASP A 20 7.87 1.08 -4.66
CA ASP A 20 8.25 0.00 -5.57
C ASP A 20 7.30 -1.19 -5.42
N VAL A 21 6.87 -1.46 -4.17
CA VAL A 21 5.80 -2.41 -3.90
C VAL A 21 4.52 -2.01 -4.64
N MET A 22 4.09 -0.74 -4.55
CA MET A 22 2.87 -0.26 -5.22
C MET A 22 2.97 -0.32 -6.74
N LYS A 23 4.12 0.05 -7.32
CA LYS A 23 4.37 -0.10 -8.77
C LYS A 23 4.24 -1.55 -9.22
N ALA A 24 4.74 -2.50 -8.43
CA ALA A 24 4.64 -3.92 -8.75
C ALA A 24 3.19 -4.46 -8.71
N TYR A 25 2.33 -3.92 -7.83
CA TYR A 25 0.90 -4.22 -7.85
C TYR A 25 0.22 -3.63 -9.08
N GLY A 26 0.47 -2.35 -9.37
CA GLY A 26 -0.13 -1.64 -10.51
C GLY A 26 0.14 -2.29 -11.87
N LYS A 27 1.29 -2.97 -12.03
CA LYS A 27 1.65 -3.67 -13.29
C LYS A 27 0.59 -4.67 -13.77
N PHE A 28 -0.07 -5.38 -12.86
CA PHE A 28 -1.04 -6.44 -13.20
C PHE A 28 -2.50 -6.02 -12.97
N THR A 29 -2.72 -4.83 -12.44
CA THR A 29 -4.05 -4.28 -12.17
C THR A 29 -4.16 -2.87 -12.78
N PRO A 30 -4.08 -2.74 -14.12
CA PRO A 30 -4.15 -1.44 -14.77
C PRO A 30 -5.46 -0.73 -14.42
N GLY A 31 -5.37 0.56 -14.09
CA GLY A 31 -6.51 1.38 -13.67
C GLY A 31 -6.85 1.32 -12.18
N ALA A 32 -6.36 0.31 -11.44
CA ALA A 32 -6.52 0.27 -9.98
C ALA A 32 -5.47 1.15 -9.30
N ALA A 33 -5.93 2.04 -8.40
CA ALA A 33 -5.05 2.77 -7.51
C ALA A 33 -4.62 1.89 -6.33
N TRP A 34 -3.34 1.96 -5.98
CA TRP A 34 -2.77 1.28 -4.82
C TRP A 34 -2.06 2.28 -3.93
N ASN A 35 -2.35 2.22 -2.64
CA ASN A 35 -1.67 3.01 -1.62
C ASN A 35 -1.41 2.12 -0.41
N GLY A 36 -0.65 2.61 0.56
CA GLY A 36 -0.41 1.88 1.79
C GLY A 36 0.39 2.67 2.80
N SER A 37 0.54 2.10 3.98
CA SER A 37 1.40 2.63 5.01
C SER A 37 2.03 1.51 5.79
N PHE A 38 3.27 1.72 6.25
CA PHE A 38 3.84 0.80 7.23
C PHE A 38 2.99 0.78 8.49
N TYR A 39 2.80 -0.42 9.03
CA TYR A 39 2.08 -0.64 10.28
C TYR A 39 2.78 0.11 11.43
N SER A 40 1.97 0.79 12.24
CA SER A 40 2.41 1.41 13.49
C SER A 40 1.67 0.72 14.63
N ASP A 41 2.42 0.20 15.59
CA ASP A 41 1.85 -0.35 16.81
C ASP A 41 1.30 0.81 17.66
N THR A 42 0.01 0.76 17.99
CA THR A 42 -0.69 1.83 18.72
C THR A 42 -0.34 1.86 20.21
N THR A 43 0.15 0.75 20.77
CA THR A 43 0.51 0.63 22.19
C THR A 43 1.92 1.15 22.43
N THR A 44 2.85 0.84 21.52
CA THR A 44 4.28 1.17 21.65
C THR A 44 4.71 2.36 20.81
N GLY A 45 3.93 2.76 19.80
CA GLY A 45 4.27 3.82 18.85
C GLY A 45 5.34 3.41 17.82
N VAL A 46 5.79 2.15 17.83
CA VAL A 46 6.86 1.67 16.95
C VAL A 46 6.31 1.40 15.54
N ARG A 47 6.95 1.99 14.53
CA ARG A 47 6.63 1.76 13.11
C ARG A 47 7.40 0.57 12.56
N ALA A 48 6.69 -0.49 12.18
CA ALA A 48 7.26 -1.69 11.58
C ALA A 48 7.62 -1.44 10.10
N LYS A 49 8.92 -1.33 9.81
CA LYS A 49 9.43 -1.05 8.44
C LYS A 49 9.28 -2.21 7.45
N ASN A 50 8.81 -3.38 7.91
CA ASN A 50 8.65 -4.59 7.11
C ASN A 50 7.19 -5.04 6.97
N HIS A 51 6.25 -4.39 7.65
CA HIS A 51 4.82 -4.72 7.59
C HIS A 51 4.06 -3.57 6.95
N ILE A 52 3.38 -3.84 5.84
CA ILE A 52 2.66 -2.83 5.06
C ILE A 52 1.17 -3.14 5.14
N LEU A 53 0.40 -2.13 5.53
CA LEU A 53 -1.04 -2.08 5.33
C LEU A 53 -1.30 -1.60 3.90
N ILE A 54 -1.96 -2.43 3.10
CA ILE A 54 -2.27 -2.13 1.70
C ILE A 54 -3.71 -1.63 1.60
N TYR A 55 -3.89 -0.49 0.96
CA TYR A 55 -5.18 0.06 0.59
C TYR A 55 -5.42 -0.20 -0.89
N GLN A 56 -6.46 -0.98 -1.16
CA GLN A 56 -6.88 -1.33 -2.50
C GLN A 56 -8.05 -0.43 -2.93
N ASP A 57 -7.98 0.11 -4.15
CA ASP A 57 -9.16 0.67 -4.78
C ASP A 57 -10.10 -0.47 -5.19
N THR A 58 -11.26 -0.53 -4.54
CA THR A 58 -12.23 -1.57 -4.82
C THR A 58 -12.99 -1.21 -6.09
N TYR A 59 -12.95 -2.10 -7.08
CA TYR A 59 -13.75 -1.95 -8.29
C TYR A 59 -15.16 -2.51 -8.06
N ILE A 60 -16.18 -1.71 -8.33
CA ILE A 60 -17.57 -2.15 -8.36
C ILE A 60 -18.01 -2.26 -9.82
N MET A 61 -18.40 -3.47 -10.22
CA MET A 61 -18.85 -3.74 -11.59
C MET A 61 -19.99 -2.81 -12.00
N GLY A 62 -19.81 -2.10 -13.11
CA GLY A 62 -20.77 -1.11 -13.62
C GLY A 62 -20.74 0.26 -12.93
N LYS A 63 -19.96 0.44 -11.85
CA LYS A 63 -19.80 1.74 -11.16
C LYS A 63 -18.37 2.29 -11.21
N GLY A 64 -17.37 1.45 -11.50
CA GLY A 64 -15.97 1.87 -11.56
C GLY A 64 -15.23 1.69 -10.24
N PHE A 65 -14.05 2.29 -10.15
CA PHE A 65 -13.23 2.33 -8.94
C PHE A 65 -13.81 3.33 -7.93
N MET A 66 -13.72 3.01 -6.64
CA MET A 66 -14.29 3.85 -5.58
C MET A 66 -13.41 5.06 -5.23
N GLY A 67 -12.14 5.08 -5.64
CA GLY A 67 -11.21 6.17 -5.32
C GLY A 67 -10.80 6.23 -3.85
N THR A 68 -11.00 5.14 -3.10
CA THR A 68 -10.65 5.04 -1.68
C THR A 68 -9.17 5.33 -1.36
N PRO A 69 -8.17 5.04 -2.22
CA PRO A 69 -6.77 5.32 -1.89
C PRO A 69 -6.41 6.81 -1.84
N SER A 70 -7.28 7.68 -2.38
CA SER A 70 -7.11 9.13 -2.40
C SER A 70 -7.65 9.83 -1.15
N VAL A 71 -8.28 9.08 -0.23
CA VAL A 71 -8.89 9.63 0.98
C VAL A 71 -7.81 9.84 2.04
N THR A 72 -7.64 11.09 2.49
CA THR A 72 -6.78 11.41 3.63
C THR A 72 -7.44 10.91 4.92
N ILE A 73 -6.77 10.01 5.64
CA ILE A 73 -7.24 9.53 6.94
C ILE A 73 -6.98 10.62 8.01
N PRO A 74 -8.01 11.07 8.75
CA PRO A 74 -7.81 12.06 9.81
C PRO A 74 -6.93 11.55 10.96
N ASP A 75 -6.03 12.39 11.46
CA ASP A 75 -5.03 12.05 12.50
C ASP A 75 -5.65 11.42 13.77
N LYS A 76 -6.87 11.82 14.13
CA LYS A 76 -7.58 11.30 15.31
C LYS A 76 -7.73 9.77 15.30
N TYR A 77 -7.74 9.12 14.14
CA TYR A 77 -7.88 7.66 14.05
C TYR A 77 -6.57 6.91 14.28
N PHE A 78 -5.43 7.60 14.20
CA PHE A 78 -4.13 7.02 14.56
C PHE A 78 -3.81 7.15 16.07
N LEU A 79 -4.59 7.95 16.79
CA LEU A 79 -4.39 8.28 18.21
C LEU A 79 -5.42 7.63 19.14
N ILE A 80 -6.26 6.72 18.64
CA ILE A 80 -7.23 6.01 19.48
C ILE A 80 -6.44 5.06 20.39
N LYS A 81 -6.45 5.38 21.69
CA LYS A 81 -5.96 4.55 22.79
C LYS A 81 -7.07 3.63 23.28
#